data_AF-X1VIG2-F1
#
_entry.id   AF-X1VIG2-F1
#
_cell.length_a   1.000
_cell.length_b   1.000
_cell.length_c   1.000
_cell.angle_alpha   90.00
_cell.angle_beta   90.00
_cell.angle_gamma   90.00
#
_symmetry.space_group_name_H-M   'P 1'
#
loop_
_entity.id
_entity.type
_entity.pdbx_description
1 polymer ?
#
loop_
_entity_poly.entity_id
_entity_poly.type
_entity_poly.pdbx_seq_one_letter_code
_entity_poly.pdbx_strand_id
1 'polypeptide(L)' 'VGGGDTFAAGLIYGFDHLNSDKEALEFAVAASCLKHSILGDLPLISLKEVESLVKGASSGRVQR' A
#
# COMPACT_ATOMS: atom_id res chain seq x y z
N VAL A 1 -0.49 9.84 -10.92
CA VAL A 1 0.93 10.21 -10.72
C VAL A 1 1.27 9.98 -9.24
N GLY A 2 2.52 9.68 -8.88
CA GLY A 2 2.94 9.40 -7.49
C GLY A 2 2.82 7.94 -7.00
N GLY A 3 2.44 7.00 -7.88
CA GLY A 3 2.35 5.57 -7.53
C GLY A 3 3.71 4.95 -7.21
N GLY A 4 4.74 5.28 -7.99
CA GLY A 4 6.11 4.81 -7.76
C GLY A 4 6.70 5.28 -6.43
N ASP A 5 6.48 6.55 -6.06
CA ASP A 5 6.94 7.10 -4.79
C ASP A 5 6.24 6.42 -3.61
N THR A 6 4.93 6.16 -3.75
CA THR A 6 4.14 5.45 -2.75
C THR A 6 4.60 3.99 -2.61
N PHE A 7 4.92 3.33 -3.72
CA PHE A 7 5.47 1.97 -3.72
C PHE A 7 6.83 1.93 -3.00
N ALA A 8 7.74 2.85 -3.31
CA ALA A 8 9.05 2.93 -2.68
C ALA A 8 8.93 3.21 -1.17
N ALA A 9 8.07 4.15 -0.77
CA ALA A 9 7.77 4.42 0.63
C ALA A 9 7.18 3.19 1.35
N GLY A 10 6.28 2.47 0.67
CA GLY A 10 5.72 1.22 1.17
C GLY A 10 6.76 0.11 1.36
N LEU A 11 7.75 -0.01 0.47
CA LEU A 11 8.86 -0.96 0.62
C LEU A 11 9.78 -0.61 1.78
N ILE A 12 10.15 0.67 1.91
CA ILE A 12 10.98 1.14 3.03
C ILE A 12 10.30 0.83 4.35
N TYR A 13 9.01 1.15 4.46
CA TYR A 13 8.21 0.81 5.64
C TYR A 13 8.16 -0.70 5.87
N GLY A 14 7.87 -1.48 4.82
CA GLY A 14 7.74 -2.92 4.88
C GLY A 14 9.01 -3.63 5.36
N PHE A 15 10.18 -3.22 4.89
CA PHE A 15 11.45 -3.82 5.33
C PHE A 15 11.80 -3.50 6.78
N ASP A 16 11.38 -2.34 7.29
CA ASP A 16 11.66 -1.92 8.66
C ASP A 16 10.64 -2.50 9.67
N HIS A 17 9.42 -2.83 9.23
CA HIS A 17 8.30 -3.17 10.13
C HIS A 17 7.66 -4.55 9.92
N LEU A 18 7.89 -5.24 8.79
CA LEU A 18 7.24 -6.52 8.47
C LEU A 18 8.22 -7.69 8.52
N ASN A 19 7.69 -8.91 8.61
CA ASN A 19 8.50 -10.08 8.98
C ASN A 19 9.17 -10.75 7.77
N SER A 20 8.79 -10.38 6.55
CA SER A 20 9.36 -10.96 5.33
C SER A 20 9.33 -10.00 4.15
N ASP A 21 10.24 -10.22 3.21
CA ASP A 21 10.29 -9.49 1.93
C ASP A 21 8.98 -9.62 1.14
N LYS A 22 8.30 -10.77 1.26
CA LYS A 22 7.00 -11.00 0.64
C LYS A 22 5.92 -10.08 1.24
N GLU A 23 5.86 -9.99 2.57
CA GLU A 23 4.93 -9.08 3.26
C GLU A 23 5.22 -7.62 2.91
N ALA A 24 6.50 -7.23 2.88
CA ALA A 24 6.93 -5.90 2.45
C ALA A 24 6.50 -5.58 1.01
N LEU A 25 6.68 -6.52 0.09
CA LEU A 25 6.25 -6.37 -1.30
C LEU A 25 4.72 -6.26 -1.43
N GLU A 26 3.97 -7.14 -0.76
CA GLU A 26 2.51 -7.12 -0.78
C GLU A 26 1.96 -5.80 -0.20
N PHE A 27 2.55 -5.31 0.88
CA PHE A 27 2.23 -4.02 1.48
C PHE A 27 2.51 -2.85 0.52
N ALA A 28 3.68 -2.82 -0.11
CA ALA A 28 4.06 -1.76 -1.04
C ALA A 28 3.16 -1.72 -2.28
N VAL A 29 2.81 -2.88 -2.84
CA VAL A 29 1.86 -2.99 -3.96
C VAL A 29 0.49 -2.47 -3.55
N ALA A 30 -0.01 -2.87 -2.37
CA ALA A 30 -1.29 -2.39 -1.86
C ALA A 30 -1.31 -0.86 -1.66
N ALA A 31 -0.27 -0.28 -1.08
CA ALA A 31 -0.14 1.16 -0.91
C ALA A 31 -0.13 1.90 -2.26
N SER A 32 0.60 1.39 -3.25
CA SER A 32 0.63 1.94 -4.61
C SER A 32 -0.74 1.85 -5.30
N CYS A 33 -1.48 0.76 -5.13
CA CYS A 33 -2.85 0.64 -5.63
C CYS A 33 -3.80 1.67 -5.00
N LEU A 34 -3.69 1.91 -3.69
CA LEU A 34 -4.49 2.91 -2.98
C LEU A 34 -4.19 4.34 -3.44
N LYS A 35 -2.94 4.65 -3.82
CA LYS A 35 -2.57 5.97 -4.38
C LYS A 35 -3.46 6.38 -5.54
N HIS A 36 -3.84 5.45 -6.42
CA HIS A 36 -4.69 5.73 -7.58
C HIS A 36 -6.15 6.04 -7.22
N SER A 37 -6.56 5.73 -5.99
CA SER A 37 -7.91 6.02 -5.48
C SER A 37 -8.03 7.35 -4.76
N ILE A 38 -6.90 8.06 -4.57
CA ILE A 38 -6.80 9.35 -3.85
C ILE A 38 -6.29 10.43 -4.80
N LEU A 39 -7.02 11.53 -4.91
CA LEU A 39 -6.66 12.71 -5.71
C LEU A 39 -5.49 13.47 -5.08
N GLY A 40 -4.62 14.03 -5.92
CA GLY A 40 -3.39 14.73 -5.51
C GLY A 40 -2.16 13.82 -5.52
N ASP A 41 -0.97 14.40 -5.35
CA ASP A 41 0.30 13.66 -5.44
C ASP A 41 0.78 13.10 -4.09
N LEU A 42 0.34 13.68 -2.98
CA LEU A 42 0.61 13.20 -1.61
C LEU A 42 -0.59 12.41 -1.09
N PRO A 43 -0.56 11.06 -1.16
CA PRO A 43 -1.62 10.27 -0.56
C PRO A 43 -1.53 10.34 0.97
N LEU A 44 -2.61 10.75 1.61
CA LEU A 44 -2.83 10.49 3.04
C LEU A 44 -3.42 9.09 3.18
N ILE A 45 -2.56 8.07 3.12
CA ILE A 45 -2.93 6.66 3.32
C ILE A 45 -2.56 6.25 4.74
N SER A 46 -3.50 5.65 5.46
CA SER A 46 -3.24 5.06 6.77
C SER A 46 -2.72 3.62 6.64
N LEU A 47 -1.89 3.20 7.61
CA LEU A 47 -1.40 1.81 7.69
C LEU A 47 -2.56 0.79 7.68
N LYS A 48 -3.65 1.10 8.39
CA LYS A 48 -4.83 0.25 8.50
C LYS A 48 -5.52 0.02 7.15
N GLU A 49 -5.58 1.02 6.28
CA GLU A 49 -6.14 0.87 4.93
C GLU A 49 -5.29 -0.06 4.07
N VAL A 50 -3.96 0.09 4.13
CA VAL A 50 -3.04 -0.78 3.39
C VAL A 50 -3.16 -2.22 3.88
N GLU A 51 -3.11 -2.44 5.19
CA GLU A 51 -3.28 -3.77 5.78
C GLU A 51 -4.63 -4.41 5.44
N SER A 52 -5.70 -3.61 5.43
CA SER A 52 -7.03 -4.10 5.06
C SER A 52 -7.08 -4.54 3.60
N LEU A 53 -6.38 -3.82 2.71
CA LEU A 53 -6.28 -4.21 1.30
C LEU A 53 -5.43 -5.48 1.12
N VAL A 54 -4.30 -5.61 1.82
CA VAL A 54 -3.45 -6.82 1.80
C VAL A 54 -4.24 -8.04 2.29
N LYS A 55 -4.96 -7.91 3.41
CA LYS A 55 -5.77 -8.99 4.00
C LYS A 55 -7.04 -9.31 3.19
N GLY A 56 -7.58 -8.32 2.46
CA GLY A 56 -8.80 -8.41 1.65
C GLY A 56 -8.59 -8.79 0.18
N ALA A 57 -7.38 -9.19 -0.21
CA ALA A 57 -6.97 -9.47 -1.58
C ALA A 57 -7.61 -10.72 -2.24
N SER A 58 -8.80 -11.16 -1.81
CA SER A 58 -9.61 -12.14 -2.55
C SER A 58 -10.51 -11.50 -3.63
N SER A 59 -10.74 -10.17 -3.59
CA SER A 59 -11.62 -9.48 -4.57
C SER A 59 -11.01 -8.25 -5.26
N GLY A 60 -9.83 -7.76 -4.86
CA GLY A 60 -9.21 -6.57 -5.46
C GLY A 60 -10.05 -5.27 -5.39
N ARG A 61 -11.12 -5.26 -4.59
CA ARG A 61 -12.06 -4.14 -4.48
C ARG A 61 -11.72 -3.28 -3.27
N VAL A 62 -11.55 -1.98 -3.51
CA VAL A 62 -11.46 -0.96 -2.45
C VAL A 62 -12.82 -0.84 -1.78
N GLN A 63 -12.94 -1.21 -0.50
CA GLN A 63 -14.10 -0.89 0.33
C GLN A 63 -13.86 0.46 1.02
N ARG A 64 -14.85 1.36 0.93
CA ARG A 64 -14.86 2.71 1.51
C ARG A 64 -15.82 2.76 2.69
#